data_AF-A0A6A5Z7A0-F1
#
_entry.id   AF-A0A6A5Z7A0-F1
#
_cell.length_a   1.000
_cell.length_b   1.000
_cell.length_c   1.000
_cell.angle_alpha   90.00
_cell.angle_beta   90.00
_cell.angle_gamma   90.00
#
_symmetry.space_group_name_H-M   'P 1'
#
loop_
_entity.id
_entity.type
_entity.pdbx_description
1 polymer ?
#
loop_
_entity_poly.entity_id
_entity_poly.type
_entity_poly.pdbx_seq_one_letter_code
_entity_poly.pdbx_strand_id
1 'polypeptide(L)' 'MMTEWGTRMVDDMNALCTVEATTSARWMYEKAGFVVERHFALEVPDKFSDRPVERLFIMVRPRARPE' A
#
# COMPACT_ATOMS: atom_id res chain seq x y z
N MET A 1 14.03 1.93 8.02
CA MET A 1 13.58 2.02 6.61
C MET A 1 12.59 3.17 6.46
N MET A 2 12.45 3.82 5.28
CA MET A 2 11.56 5.00 5.12
C MET A 2 10.09 4.71 5.51
N THR A 3 9.61 3.51 5.22
CA THR A 3 8.25 3.04 5.56
C THR A 3 8.01 3.02 7.08
N GLU A 4 8.98 2.59 7.88
CA GLU A 4 8.85 2.50 9.35
C GLU A 4 8.77 3.88 10.00
N TRP A 5 9.54 4.85 9.49
CA TRP A 5 9.47 6.23 9.94
C TRP A 5 8.11 6.85 9.62
N GLY A 6 7.63 6.65 8.39
CA GLY A 6 6.32 7.15 7.96
C GLY A 6 5.16 6.54 8.76
N THR A 7 5.18 5.23 8.99
CA THR A 7 4.13 4.57 9.79
C THR A 7 4.13 5.03 11.23
N ARG A 8 5.31 5.27 11.83
CA ARG A 8 5.40 5.81 13.19
C ARG A 8 4.76 7.20 13.28
N MET A 9 5.05 8.09 12.33
CA MET A 9 4.42 9.41 12.30
C MET A 9 2.89 9.32 12.17
N VAL A 10 2.39 8.42 11.32
CA VAL A 10 0.95 8.19 11.16
C VAL A 10 0.32 7.75 12.48
N ASP A 11 0.97 6.83 13.19
CA ASP A 11 0.52 6.33 14.49
C ASP A 11 0.53 7.45 15.55
N ASP A 12 1.60 8.25 15.62
CA ASP A 12 1.73 9.39 16.55
C ASP A 12 0.64 10.45 16.32
N MET A 13 0.24 10.65 15.06
CA MET A 13 -0.83 11.58 14.68
C MET A 13 -2.24 10.98 14.82
N ASN A 14 -2.34 9.69 15.16
CA ASN A 14 -3.56 8.90 15.07
C ASN A 14 -4.31 9.10 13.74
N ALA A 15 -3.54 9.13 12.65
CA ALA A 15 -4.04 9.43 11.32
C ALA A 15 -4.52 8.16 10.60
N LEU A 16 -5.51 8.34 9.72
CA LEU A 16 -5.79 7.34 8.69
C LEU A 16 -4.72 7.52 7.60
N CYS A 17 -4.06 6.44 7.18
CA CYS A 17 -3.09 6.49 6.09
C CYS A 17 -3.50 5.57 4.95
N THR A 18 -3.49 6.10 3.73
CA THR A 18 -3.76 5.35 2.51
C THR A 18 -2.54 5.39 1.60
N VAL A 19 -2.21 4.26 1.00
CA VAL A 19 -1.13 4.13 0.01
C VAL A 19 -1.61 3.39 -1.22
N GLU A 20 -0.99 3.68 -2.35
CA GLU A 20 -1.14 2.91 -3.58
C GLU A 20 0.11 2.04 -3.76
N ALA A 21 -0.08 0.73 -3.89
CA ALA A 21 1.02 -0.22 -4.03
C ALA A 21 0.89 -1.02 -5.32
N THR A 22 2.02 -1.31 -5.97
CA THR A 22 2.10 -2.29 -7.06
C THR A 22 2.18 -3.71 -6.50
N THR A 23 2.08 -4.73 -7.37
CA THR A 23 2.27 -6.13 -6.97
C THR A 23 3.59 -6.36 -6.24
N SER A 24 4.68 -5.74 -6.69
CA SER A 24 6.00 -5.91 -6.08
C SER A 24 6.15 -5.22 -4.72
N ALA A 25 5.38 -4.15 -4.45
CA ALA A 25 5.51 -3.35 -3.23
C ALA A 25 4.49 -3.74 -2.14
N ARG A 26 3.37 -4.37 -2.51
CA ARG A 26 2.26 -4.71 -1.61
C ARG A 26 2.72 -5.37 -0.31
N TRP A 27 3.56 -6.41 -0.39
CA TRP A 27 3.98 -7.19 0.78
C TRP A 27 4.72 -6.36 1.83
N MET A 28 5.41 -5.29 1.42
CA MET A 28 6.12 -4.40 2.33
C MET A 28 5.13 -3.58 3.17
N TYR A 29 4.06 -3.09 2.54
CA TYR A 29 3.00 -2.35 3.24
C TYR A 29 2.16 -3.26 4.13
N GLU A 30 1.92 -4.51 3.74
CA GLU A 30 1.25 -5.50 4.60
C GLU A 30 2.05 -5.75 5.89
N LYS A 31 3.38 -5.89 5.79
CA LYS A 31 4.26 -5.99 6.97
C LYS A 31 4.23 -4.74 7.84
N ALA A 32 3.96 -3.58 7.24
CA ALA A 32 3.78 -2.31 7.94
C ALA A 32 2.34 -2.09 8.42
N GLY A 33 1.50 -3.14 8.46
CA GLY A 33 0.15 -3.11 9.03
C GLY A 33 -0.91 -2.41 8.17
N PHE A 34 -0.63 -2.19 6.88
CA PHE A 34 -1.66 -1.78 5.93
C PHE A 34 -2.48 -3.01 5.48
N VAL A 35 -3.77 -2.80 5.24
CA VAL A 35 -4.68 -3.80 4.68
C VAL A 35 -5.15 -3.35 3.30
N VAL A 36 -5.34 -4.31 2.38
CA VAL A 36 -5.90 -4.00 1.06
C VAL A 36 -7.38 -3.65 1.21
N GLU A 37 -7.77 -2.45 0.78
CA GLU A 37 -9.17 -2.02 0.73
C GLU A 37 -9.80 -2.35 -0.63
N ARG A 38 -9.07 -2.08 -1.71
CA ARG A 38 -9.49 -2.37 -3.09
C ARG A 38 -8.28 -2.55 -3.99
N HIS A 39 -8.46 -3.21 -5.12
CA HIS A 39 -7.43 -3.28 -6.16
C HIS A 39 -8.05 -3.31 -7.56
N PHE A 40 -7.26 -2.93 -8.55
CA PHE A 40 -7.63 -3.04 -9.96
C PHE A 40 -6.46 -3.57 -10.79
N ALA A 41 -6.79 -4.29 -11.86
CA ALA A 41 -5.83 -4.76 -12.84
C ALA A 41 -5.65 -3.69 -13.92
N LEU A 42 -4.41 -3.46 -14.32
CA LEU A 42 -4.03 -2.54 -15.39
C LEU A 42 -3.34 -3.36 -16.47
N GLU A 43 -3.82 -3.22 -17.70
CA GLU A 43 -3.09 -3.68 -18.87
C GLU A 43 -1.86 -2.79 -19.05
N VAL A 44 -0.70 -3.42 -19.20
CA VAL A 44 0.57 -2.71 -19.32
C VAL A 44 0.95 -2.67 -20.81
N PRO A 45 1.35 -1.50 -21.37
CA PRO A 45 1.68 -1.41 -22.78
C PRO A 45 2.76 -2.41 -23.22
N ASP A 46 2.70 -2.90 -24.47
CA ASP A 46 3.56 -3.95 -25.03
C ASP A 46 5.08 -3.77 -24.82
N LYS A 47 5.52 -2.51 -24.67
CA LYS A 47 6.92 -2.18 -24.35
C LYS A 47 7.39 -2.71 -22.98
N PHE A 48 6.47 -3.16 -22.13
CA PHE A 48 6.69 -3.77 -20.82
C PHE A 48 6.13 -5.21 -20.77
N SER A 49 6.29 -5.94 -21.89
CA SER A 49 5.73 -7.28 -22.12
C SER A 49 6.20 -8.36 -21.14
N ASP A 50 7.22 -8.10 -20.31
CA ASP A 50 7.63 -8.96 -19.21
C ASP A 50 6.59 -9.01 -18.08
N ARG A 51 5.69 -8.01 -18.00
CA ARG A 51 4.57 -7.94 -17.05
C ARG A 51 3.34 -7.40 -17.74
N PRO A 52 2.59 -8.24 -18.49
CA PRO A 52 1.46 -7.79 -19.30
C PRO A 52 0.27 -7.27 -18.46
N VAL A 53 0.21 -7.66 -17.19
CA VAL A 53 -0.79 -7.18 -16.23
C VAL A 53 -0.09 -6.76 -14.95
N GLU A 54 -0.36 -5.53 -14.50
CA GLU A 54 0.02 -5.04 -13.18
C GLU A 54 -1.24 -4.83 -12.34
N ARG A 55 -1.09 -4.85 -11.02
CA ARG A 55 -2.17 -4.52 -10.09
C ARG A 55 -1.80 -3.31 -9.27
N LEU A 56 -2.73 -2.36 -9.19
CA LEU A 56 -2.67 -1.29 -8.21
C LEU A 56 -3.57 -1.66 -7.02
N PHE A 57 -2.99 -1.68 -5.83
CA PHE A 57 -3.65 -1.94 -4.57
C PHE A 57 -3.81 -0.62 -3.82
N ILE A 58 -5.04 -0.25 -3.50
CA ILE A 58 -5.31 0.81 -2.53
C ILE A 58 -5.33 0.14 -1.16
N MET A 59 -4.38 0.53 -0.31
CA MET A 59 -4.19 -0.06 1.00
C MET A 59 -4.32 0.99 2.09
N VAL A 60 -4.90 0.60 3.21
CA VAL A 60 -5.22 1.49 4.32
C VAL A 60 -4.58 0.97 5.60
N ARG A 61 -3.93 1.85 6.35
CA ARG A 61 -3.59 1.65 7.76
C ARG A 61 -4.63 2.41 8.59
N PRO A 62 -5.47 1.70 9.37
CA PRO A 62 -6.52 2.33 10.14
C PRO A 62 -5.93 3.19 11.27
N ARG A 63 -6.72 4.15 11.75
CA ARG A 63 -6.41 4.89 12.99
C ARG A 63 -6.29 3.91 14.16
N ALA A 64 -5.46 4.23 15.14
CA ALA A 64 -5.48 3.53 16.41
C ALA A 64 -6.88 3.69 17.02
N ARG A 65 -7.52 2.58 17.38
CA ARG A 65 -8.82 2.64 18.07
C ARG A 65 -8.60 3.39 19.39
N PRO A 66 -9.42 4.41 19.72
CA PRO A 66 -9.40 4.94 21.07
C PRO A 66 -9.76 3.80 22.04
N GLU A 67 -8.93 3.59 23.05
CA GLU A 67 -9.22 2.71 24.21
C GLU A 67 -10.37 3.27 25.05
#